data_AF-A0A1V9F0R5-F1
#
_entry.id   AF-A0A1V9F0R5-F1
#
_cell.length_a   1.000
_cell.length_b   1.000
_cell.length_c   1.000
_cell.angle_alpha   90.00
_cell.angle_beta   90.00
_cell.angle_gamma   90.00
#
_symmetry.space_group_name_H-M   'P 1'
#
loop_
_entity.id
_entity.type
_entity.pdbx_description
1 polymer ?
#
loop_
_entity_poly.entity_id
_entity_poly.type
_entity_poly.pdbx_seq_one_letter_code
_entity_poly.pdbx_strand_id
1 'polypeptide(L)'
;MISTPFQYDLSRNGGGAAPLRKYYLLAIAIDNYGNGFDRLANPVTDANRIVKLLVEDYNFNKTANTDLRTTNPSYDRHEEVIPVYTDTQDYLTNCLYNEAATKTAIIETVEHIYEKIGPDDALLIYFAGHGVKGSNDQYYLVCADSQNKRGTWLNIHEIYSQFDKYPDKRKCRDLLLVLDACYSGLSALGTATSVSGDFSRFLLTSTSDQQVADDGISGRGSGFANAFHQYLEENTNPYLAFAEGPIRAKFELSMNKGDETQKIRYVQIPGVYGQRAFIFERKEKDKPKIEDLKESFIEHLDFEDYRSIMGKDYKNALNSLNIIITQGYSLNVQKVGWKVLFRWLSRPGRGLNFDRPELHLMLDPIKIETTEGDIWKTLYNQIKRDTDGPPIDKSIIHDWYFEKLMSGDERYAGKRHVILWIYFTVGGKEKFDRIQEFCEEFSALFLHKVKQLSEEEKKALGKMFIFFSDERDNSEAYLRDRFTKVTNKDKFNLIATPIVDPISSNHISDWVDQVTRLNQTKLIQALKDPRVVKTMVERPECEDFDCHYEDFIRYVCAHCRYSETERTQLNQYLFDFTKSII
;
A
#
# COMPACT_ATOMS: atom_id res chain seq x y z
N MET A 1 -3.88 18.76 22.18
CA MET A 1 -2.51 18.30 22.42
C MET A 1 -2.38 16.94 21.79
N ILE A 2 -1.51 16.81 20.80
CA ILE A 2 -1.30 15.58 20.03
C ILE A 2 -0.44 14.66 20.92
N SER A 3 -1.00 13.57 21.44
CA SER A 3 -0.22 12.56 22.17
C SER A 3 0.59 11.74 21.16
N THR A 4 1.88 11.64 21.42
CA THR A 4 2.84 10.78 20.72
C THR A 4 2.38 9.32 20.71
N PRO A 5 2.80 8.50 19.71
CA PRO A 5 2.48 7.08 19.68
C PRO A 5 3.17 6.39 20.86
N PHE A 6 2.41 5.66 21.68
CA PHE A 6 2.96 4.82 22.74
C PHE A 6 3.84 3.72 22.13
N GLN A 7 5.14 3.75 22.44
CA GLN A 7 6.07 2.67 22.12
C GLN A 7 5.80 1.51 23.08
N TYR A 8 5.56 0.32 22.54
CA TYR A 8 5.33 -0.90 23.30
C TYR A 8 6.64 -1.34 23.96
N ASP A 9 6.76 -1.20 25.28
CA ASP A 9 7.93 -1.63 26.04
C ASP A 9 7.84 -3.13 26.39
N LEU A 10 8.58 -3.95 25.64
CA LEU A 10 8.73 -5.39 25.84
C LEU A 10 9.62 -5.76 27.05
N SER A 11 10.27 -4.80 27.71
CA SER A 11 11.36 -5.07 28.66
C SER A 11 10.93 -5.48 30.08
N ARG A 12 9.63 -5.55 30.38
CA ARG A 12 9.12 -5.80 31.75
C ARG A 12 8.80 -7.25 32.12
N ASN A 13 9.13 -8.24 31.30
CA ASN A 13 8.94 -9.65 31.70
C ASN A 13 10.27 -10.29 32.13
N GLY A 14 10.46 -10.37 33.45
CA GLY A 14 11.46 -11.24 34.04
C GLY A 14 11.12 -12.71 33.77
N GLY A 15 12.01 -13.40 33.06
CA GLY A 15 12.31 -14.85 33.17
C GLY A 15 11.23 -15.91 32.89
N GLY A 16 9.95 -15.56 32.79
CA GLY A 16 8.85 -16.48 32.43
C GLY A 16 8.28 -16.14 31.06
N ALA A 17 7.95 -17.14 30.25
CA ALA A 17 7.22 -16.93 29.00
C ALA A 17 5.94 -16.14 29.30
N ALA A 18 5.78 -14.96 28.70
CA ALA A 18 4.56 -14.18 28.82
C ALA A 18 3.36 -15.05 28.39
N PRO A 19 2.22 -15.03 29.09
CA PRO A 19 1.04 -15.77 28.66
C PRO A 19 0.69 -15.40 27.22
N LEU A 20 0.44 -16.40 26.38
CA LEU A 20 -0.05 -16.20 25.02
C LEU A 20 -1.41 -15.50 25.10
N ARG A 21 -1.47 -14.23 24.66
CA ARG A 21 -2.71 -13.47 24.53
C ARG A 21 -3.65 -14.18 23.56
N LYS A 22 -4.85 -14.55 24.01
CA LYS A 22 -5.92 -15.06 23.14
C LYS A 22 -6.78 -13.91 22.64
N TYR A 23 -7.30 -14.06 21.42
CA TYR A 23 -8.22 -13.11 20.79
C TYR A 23 -9.57 -13.78 20.60
N TYR A 24 -10.57 -13.22 21.24
CA TYR A 24 -11.97 -13.64 21.13
C TYR A 24 -12.70 -12.72 20.17
N LEU A 25 -13.52 -13.28 19.29
CA LEU A 25 -14.36 -12.59 18.33
C LEU A 25 -15.80 -13.09 18.42
N LEU A 26 -16.71 -12.16 18.67
CA LEU A 26 -18.15 -12.36 18.50
C LEU A 26 -18.64 -11.42 17.39
N ALA A 27 -18.97 -12.00 16.23
CA ALA A 27 -19.56 -11.26 15.12
C ALA A 27 -21.06 -11.54 15.04
N ILE A 28 -21.86 -10.49 15.12
CA ILE A 28 -23.33 -10.54 15.10
C ILE A 28 -23.79 -9.72 13.89
N ALA A 29 -24.53 -10.33 12.98
CA ALA A 29 -24.99 -9.63 11.78
C ALA A 29 -26.36 -10.11 11.32
N ILE A 30 -27.25 -9.17 11.03
CA ILE A 30 -28.65 -9.49 10.76
C ILE A 30 -29.14 -8.72 9.53
N ASP A 31 -29.35 -9.46 8.44
CA ASP A 31 -30.03 -8.95 7.24
C ASP A 31 -31.54 -9.12 7.40
N ASN A 32 -31.97 -10.30 7.88
CA ASN A 32 -33.38 -10.69 7.96
C ASN A 32 -33.91 -10.70 9.40
N TYR A 33 -35.05 -10.04 9.61
CA TYR A 33 -35.72 -9.94 10.90
C TYR A 33 -37.06 -10.69 10.87
N GLY A 34 -37.39 -11.38 11.97
CA GLY A 34 -38.57 -12.24 12.04
C GLY A 34 -39.91 -11.49 11.92
N ASN A 35 -40.07 -10.32 12.59
CA ASN A 35 -41.31 -9.53 12.53
C ASN A 35 -41.10 -8.04 12.89
N GLY A 36 -41.54 -7.12 12.03
CA GLY A 36 -41.74 -5.70 12.36
C GLY A 36 -40.54 -4.77 12.17
N PHE A 37 -39.45 -5.26 11.59
CA PHE A 37 -38.28 -4.47 11.16
C PHE A 37 -37.97 -4.75 9.70
N ASP A 38 -37.52 -3.71 8.99
CA ASP A 38 -37.17 -3.81 7.58
C ASP A 38 -35.90 -4.66 7.38
N ARG A 39 -35.84 -5.37 6.26
CA ARG A 39 -34.65 -6.14 5.85
C ARG A 39 -33.50 -5.19 5.50
N LEU A 40 -32.30 -5.58 5.89
CA LEU A 40 -31.04 -4.94 5.48
C LEU A 40 -30.34 -5.79 4.41
N ALA A 41 -29.52 -5.14 3.57
CA ALA A 41 -28.91 -5.77 2.41
C ALA A 41 -27.49 -6.27 2.65
N ASN A 42 -26.73 -5.60 3.53
CA ASN A 42 -25.29 -5.81 3.66
C ASN A 42 -24.73 -6.30 5.02
N PRO A 43 -25.42 -6.23 6.18
CA PRO A 43 -24.81 -6.55 7.48
C PRO A 43 -24.03 -7.87 7.54
N VAL A 44 -24.60 -8.97 7.03
CA VAL A 44 -23.94 -10.29 7.06
C VAL A 44 -22.71 -10.31 6.16
N THR A 45 -22.79 -9.73 4.97
CA THR A 45 -21.67 -9.66 4.02
C THR A 45 -20.53 -8.80 4.59
N ASP A 46 -20.86 -7.67 5.20
CA ASP A 46 -19.90 -6.76 5.83
C ASP A 46 -19.18 -7.40 7.03
N ALA A 47 -19.95 -8.01 7.93
CA ALA A 47 -19.39 -8.75 9.05
C ALA A 47 -18.49 -9.89 8.55
N ASN A 48 -18.92 -10.67 7.58
CA ASN A 48 -18.14 -11.79 7.06
C ASN A 48 -16.80 -11.36 6.46
N ARG A 49 -16.76 -10.25 5.70
CA ARG A 49 -15.50 -9.71 5.16
C ARG A 49 -14.50 -9.35 6.26
N ILE A 50 -14.98 -8.67 7.31
CA ILE A 50 -14.16 -8.30 8.47
C ILE A 50 -13.70 -9.56 9.23
N VAL A 51 -14.60 -10.50 9.51
CA VAL A 51 -14.25 -11.75 10.20
C VAL A 51 -13.20 -12.53 9.41
N LYS A 52 -13.39 -12.70 8.09
CA LYS A 52 -12.44 -13.40 7.21
C LYS A 52 -11.06 -12.78 7.30
N LEU A 53 -10.96 -11.45 7.16
CA LEU A 53 -9.70 -10.72 7.31
C LEU A 53 -9.06 -10.95 8.69
N LEU A 54 -9.86 -10.88 9.76
CA LEU A 54 -9.36 -11.07 11.13
C LEU A 54 -8.84 -12.50 11.36
N VAL A 55 -9.52 -13.53 10.87
CA VAL A 55 -9.08 -14.93 11.06
C VAL A 55 -8.04 -15.38 10.06
N GLU A 56 -7.81 -14.65 8.96
CA GLU A 56 -6.75 -14.95 7.99
C GLU A 56 -5.46 -14.21 8.35
N ASP A 57 -5.54 -12.92 8.66
CA ASP A 57 -4.37 -12.04 8.80
C ASP A 57 -4.01 -11.67 10.24
N TYR A 58 -4.98 -11.72 11.16
CA TYR A 58 -4.80 -11.33 12.56
C TYR A 58 -4.91 -12.54 13.50
N ASN A 59 -4.47 -12.38 14.74
CA ASN A 59 -4.32 -13.47 15.71
C ASN A 59 -5.66 -14.00 16.27
N PHE A 60 -6.77 -13.83 15.52
CA PHE A 60 -8.05 -14.46 15.78
C PHE A 60 -8.05 -15.89 15.22
N ASN A 61 -8.67 -16.80 15.96
CA ASN A 61 -8.61 -18.22 15.62
C ASN A 61 -9.57 -18.56 14.48
N LYS A 62 -9.07 -19.31 13.49
CA LYS A 62 -9.91 -19.94 12.48
C LYS A 62 -10.48 -21.22 13.06
N THR A 63 -11.77 -21.25 13.34
CA THR A 63 -12.47 -22.36 14.01
C THR A 63 -13.32 -23.14 13.01
N ALA A 64 -14.04 -24.16 13.49
CA ALA A 64 -14.99 -24.89 12.66
C ALA A 64 -16.01 -23.92 12.08
N ASN A 65 -16.33 -24.09 10.80
CA ASN A 65 -17.30 -23.24 10.11
C ASN A 65 -18.18 -24.04 9.18
N THR A 66 -19.35 -23.47 8.89
CA THR A 66 -20.28 -23.91 7.85
C THR A 66 -20.45 -22.81 6.83
N ASP A 67 -20.77 -23.14 5.58
CA ASP A 67 -21.11 -22.13 4.57
C ASP A 67 -22.57 -21.72 4.74
N LEU A 68 -22.85 -20.44 5.04
CA LEU A 68 -24.21 -19.92 5.22
C LEU A 68 -25.09 -20.16 3.99
N ARG A 69 -24.51 -20.22 2.80
CA ARG A 69 -25.23 -20.53 1.56
C ARG A 69 -25.84 -21.93 1.55
N THR A 70 -25.32 -22.85 2.36
CA THR A 70 -25.85 -24.22 2.45
C THR A 70 -26.97 -24.35 3.48
N THR A 71 -27.09 -23.37 4.38
CA THR A 71 -28.03 -23.40 5.51
C THR A 71 -29.12 -22.33 5.44
N ASN A 72 -28.94 -21.29 4.61
CA ASN A 72 -29.94 -20.25 4.38
C ASN A 72 -30.11 -19.96 2.87
N PRO A 73 -31.23 -20.37 2.25
CA PRO A 73 -31.49 -20.21 0.81
C PRO A 73 -31.47 -18.77 0.29
N SER A 74 -31.56 -17.77 1.19
CA SER A 74 -31.45 -16.35 0.81
C SER A 74 -30.06 -16.00 0.26
N TYR A 75 -29.04 -16.84 0.51
CA TYR A 75 -27.66 -16.63 0.09
C TYR A 75 -27.20 -17.56 -1.04
N ASP A 76 -28.06 -18.43 -1.56
CA ASP A 76 -27.73 -19.39 -2.65
C ASP A 76 -27.15 -18.70 -3.90
N ARG A 77 -27.51 -17.42 -4.11
CA ARG A 77 -27.04 -16.62 -5.26
C ARG A 77 -25.70 -15.92 -5.04
N HIS A 78 -25.10 -16.02 -3.85
CA HIS A 78 -23.78 -15.45 -3.60
C HIS A 78 -22.70 -16.37 -4.17
N GLU A 79 -21.86 -15.83 -5.05
CA GLU A 79 -20.80 -16.59 -5.71
C GLU A 79 -19.73 -17.08 -4.73
N GLU A 80 -19.44 -16.29 -3.69
CA GLU A 80 -18.43 -16.61 -2.68
C GLU A 80 -18.99 -17.28 -1.43
N VAL A 81 -18.18 -18.15 -0.81
CA VAL A 81 -18.47 -18.82 0.48
C VAL A 81 -18.64 -17.80 1.59
N ILE A 82 -19.66 -17.98 2.44
CA ILE A 82 -19.89 -17.16 3.64
C ILE A 82 -19.66 -18.03 4.87
N PRO A 83 -18.42 -18.12 5.39
CA PRO A 83 -18.12 -18.95 6.54
C PRO A 83 -18.79 -18.43 7.83
N VAL A 84 -19.56 -19.28 8.48
CA VAL A 84 -20.12 -19.05 9.82
C VAL A 84 -19.28 -19.83 10.82
N TYR A 85 -18.39 -19.15 11.52
CA TYR A 85 -17.52 -19.75 12.53
C TYR A 85 -18.28 -20.07 13.82
N THR A 86 -18.13 -21.29 14.34
CA THR A 86 -18.79 -21.75 15.57
C THR A 86 -17.81 -22.53 16.43
N ASP A 87 -17.26 -21.87 17.45
CA ASP A 87 -16.36 -22.49 18.42
C ASP A 87 -17.12 -22.78 19.72
N THR A 88 -17.48 -24.05 19.88
CA THR A 88 -18.24 -24.54 21.04
C THR A 88 -17.35 -24.98 22.21
N GLN A 89 -16.02 -25.02 22.03
CA GLN A 89 -15.09 -25.48 23.07
C GLN A 89 -14.48 -24.31 23.83
N ASP A 90 -13.83 -23.40 23.10
CA ASP A 90 -13.09 -22.28 23.67
C ASP A 90 -13.75 -20.92 23.38
N TYR A 91 -14.74 -20.89 22.49
CA TYR A 91 -15.47 -19.69 22.09
C TYR A 91 -14.58 -18.57 21.49
N LEU A 92 -13.46 -18.92 20.86
CA LEU A 92 -12.48 -17.95 20.34
C LEU A 92 -13.02 -17.16 19.15
N THR A 93 -13.78 -17.80 18.25
CA THR A 93 -14.42 -17.11 17.12
C THR A 93 -15.81 -17.68 16.90
N ASN A 94 -16.82 -16.82 17.07
CA ASN A 94 -18.23 -17.16 16.90
C ASN A 94 -18.95 -16.11 16.05
N CYS A 95 -19.67 -16.60 15.05
CA CYS A 95 -20.53 -15.81 14.17
C CYS A 95 -22.00 -16.17 14.42
N LEU A 96 -22.80 -15.19 14.79
CA LEU A 96 -24.26 -15.31 14.90
C LEU A 96 -24.89 -14.47 13.79
N TYR A 97 -25.34 -15.13 12.73
CA TYR A 97 -25.93 -14.48 11.55
C TYR A 97 -27.42 -14.79 11.42
N ASN A 98 -28.21 -13.78 11.04
CA ASN A 98 -29.66 -13.87 10.83
C ASN A 98 -30.37 -14.63 11.96
N GLU A 99 -31.10 -15.72 11.65
CA GLU A 99 -31.93 -16.46 12.60
C GLU A 99 -31.14 -17.04 13.79
N ALA A 100 -29.81 -17.18 13.67
CA ALA A 100 -28.94 -17.58 14.78
C ALA A 100 -28.66 -16.43 15.78
N ALA A 101 -28.79 -15.17 15.36
CA ALA A 101 -28.56 -13.96 16.16
C ALA A 101 -29.78 -13.60 17.02
N THR A 102 -30.27 -14.57 17.79
CA THR A 102 -31.34 -14.33 18.77
C THR A 102 -30.80 -13.61 20.00
N LYS A 103 -31.66 -12.89 20.74
CA LYS A 103 -31.26 -12.24 21.98
C LYS A 103 -30.61 -13.24 22.96
N THR A 104 -31.21 -14.42 23.11
CA THR A 104 -30.71 -15.49 23.98
C THR A 104 -29.34 -15.99 23.53
N ALA A 105 -29.17 -16.33 22.25
CA ALA A 105 -27.90 -16.86 21.75
C ALA A 105 -26.74 -15.86 21.89
N ILE A 106 -27.02 -14.56 21.69
CA ILE A 106 -26.03 -13.50 21.88
C ILE A 106 -25.57 -13.45 23.34
N ILE A 107 -26.51 -13.41 24.29
CA ILE A 107 -26.20 -13.36 25.73
C ILE A 107 -25.45 -14.62 26.17
N GLU A 108 -25.95 -15.81 25.82
CA GLU A 108 -25.29 -17.08 26.17
C GLU A 108 -23.85 -17.14 25.62
N THR A 109 -23.63 -16.66 24.39
CA THR A 109 -22.28 -16.62 23.80
C THR A 109 -21.37 -15.67 24.57
N VAL A 110 -21.87 -14.49 24.95
CA VAL A 110 -21.14 -13.50 25.76
C VAL A 110 -20.80 -14.06 27.14
N GLU A 111 -21.71 -14.81 27.78
CA GLU A 111 -21.49 -15.49 29.05
C GLU A 111 -20.43 -16.59 28.94
N HIS A 112 -20.51 -17.46 27.91
CA HIS A 112 -19.51 -18.49 27.68
C HIS A 112 -18.11 -17.91 27.42
N ILE A 113 -18.01 -16.81 26.65
CA ILE A 113 -16.74 -16.08 26.46
C ILE A 113 -16.20 -15.61 27.81
N TYR A 114 -17.04 -15.04 28.68
CA TYR A 114 -16.62 -14.56 30.00
C TYR A 114 -16.03 -15.65 30.89
N GLU A 115 -16.60 -16.86 30.84
CA GLU A 115 -16.10 -18.01 31.57
C GLU A 115 -14.67 -18.37 31.13
N LYS A 116 -14.37 -18.27 29.83
CA LYS A 116 -13.09 -18.71 29.23
C LYS A 116 -12.02 -17.63 29.19
N ILE A 117 -12.40 -16.37 28.93
CA ILE A 117 -11.46 -15.28 28.68
C ILE A 117 -10.57 -15.00 29.89
N GLY A 118 -9.28 -14.82 29.65
CA GLY A 118 -8.25 -14.61 30.65
C GLY A 118 -7.93 -13.14 30.95
N PRO A 119 -6.94 -12.90 31.83
CA PRO A 119 -6.55 -11.57 32.29
C PRO A 119 -5.77 -10.74 31.27
N ASP A 120 -5.16 -11.38 30.25
CA ASP A 120 -4.33 -10.74 29.23
C ASP A 120 -4.98 -10.76 27.82
N ASP A 121 -6.15 -11.40 27.72
CA ASP A 121 -6.85 -11.67 26.47
C ASP A 121 -7.61 -10.45 25.93
N ALA A 122 -7.98 -10.50 24.66
CA ALA A 122 -8.74 -9.47 23.97
C ALA A 122 -10.10 -9.99 23.51
N LEU A 123 -11.13 -9.15 23.54
CA LEU A 123 -12.44 -9.43 22.97
C LEU A 123 -12.83 -8.33 21.98
N LEU A 124 -13.09 -8.73 20.74
CA LEU A 124 -13.77 -7.89 19.76
C LEU A 124 -15.21 -8.38 19.61
N ILE A 125 -16.18 -7.47 19.79
CA ILE A 125 -17.57 -7.71 19.46
C ILE A 125 -17.93 -6.80 18.30
N TYR A 126 -18.32 -7.37 17.17
CA TYR A 126 -18.77 -6.65 15.99
C TYR A 126 -20.27 -6.89 15.81
N PHE A 127 -21.07 -5.82 15.78
CA PHE A 127 -22.49 -5.89 15.51
C PHE A 127 -22.83 -5.09 14.26
N ALA A 128 -23.55 -5.69 13.31
CA ALA A 128 -24.14 -5.01 12.16
C ALA A 128 -25.64 -5.31 12.06
N GLY A 129 -26.46 -4.27 12.01
CA GLY A 129 -27.91 -4.42 11.95
C GLY A 129 -28.66 -3.18 12.44
N HIS A 130 -29.93 -3.36 12.80
CA HIS A 130 -30.75 -2.28 13.33
C HIS A 130 -30.40 -1.93 14.78
N GLY A 131 -30.33 -0.64 15.05
CA GLY A 131 -30.17 -0.08 16.39
C GLY A 131 -31.29 0.90 16.68
N VAL A 132 -31.81 0.88 17.91
CA VAL A 132 -32.96 1.70 18.32
C VAL A 132 -32.66 2.40 19.63
N LYS A 133 -32.92 3.70 19.67
CA LYS A 133 -32.91 4.48 20.90
C LYS A 133 -34.25 4.29 21.63
N GLY A 134 -34.22 3.70 22.82
CA GLY A 134 -35.41 3.49 23.64
C GLY A 134 -35.91 4.79 24.26
N SER A 135 -37.17 4.81 24.69
CA SER A 135 -37.78 5.96 25.39
C SER A 135 -37.13 6.31 26.73
N ASN A 136 -36.34 5.39 27.29
CA ASN A 136 -35.57 5.59 28.51
C ASN A 136 -34.14 6.11 28.26
N ASP A 137 -33.89 6.66 27.06
CA ASP A 137 -32.60 7.18 26.64
C ASP A 137 -31.48 6.14 26.65
N GLN A 138 -31.81 4.83 26.59
CA GLN A 138 -30.85 3.74 26.44
C GLN A 138 -30.80 3.24 25.00
N TYR A 139 -29.67 2.63 24.62
CA TYR A 139 -29.47 2.08 23.30
C TYR A 139 -29.71 0.57 23.26
N TYR A 140 -30.46 0.14 22.25
CA TYR A 140 -30.83 -1.25 22.05
C TYR A 140 -30.41 -1.72 20.66
N LEU A 141 -29.94 -2.95 20.58
CA LEU A 141 -29.70 -3.68 19.35
C LEU A 141 -30.93 -4.54 19.03
N VAL A 142 -31.33 -4.56 17.77
CA VAL A 142 -32.43 -5.40 17.30
C VAL A 142 -31.85 -6.77 16.94
N CYS A 143 -32.29 -7.81 17.64
CA CYS A 143 -31.92 -9.20 17.36
C CYS A 143 -32.85 -9.81 16.31
N ALA A 144 -32.51 -10.95 15.74
CA ALA A 144 -33.32 -11.56 14.68
C ALA A 144 -34.73 -11.98 15.15
N ASP A 145 -34.89 -12.28 16.44
CA ASP A 145 -36.14 -12.63 17.13
C ASP A 145 -36.82 -11.42 17.79
N SER A 146 -36.27 -10.22 17.64
CA SER A 146 -36.89 -9.00 18.15
C SER A 146 -38.22 -8.72 17.45
N GLN A 147 -39.19 -8.25 18.22
CA GLN A 147 -40.47 -7.74 17.74
C GLN A 147 -40.49 -6.21 17.84
N ASN A 148 -41.49 -5.54 17.27
CA ASN A 148 -41.69 -4.10 17.47
C ASN A 148 -42.22 -3.76 18.89
N LYS A 149 -41.52 -4.28 19.91
CA LYS A 149 -41.78 -4.15 21.34
C LYS A 149 -40.45 -4.12 22.09
N ARG A 150 -40.17 -3.00 22.77
CA ARG A 150 -38.92 -2.73 23.50
C ARG A 150 -38.38 -3.90 24.34
N GLY A 151 -39.27 -4.62 25.04
CA GLY A 151 -38.87 -5.73 25.91
C GLY A 151 -38.22 -6.92 25.19
N THR A 152 -38.30 -6.97 23.85
CA THR A 152 -37.66 -8.00 23.03
C THR A 152 -36.30 -7.58 22.50
N TRP A 153 -35.94 -6.29 22.59
CA TRP A 153 -34.66 -5.78 22.12
C TRP A 153 -33.55 -6.06 23.12
N LEU A 154 -32.31 -6.13 22.65
CA LEU A 154 -31.12 -6.35 23.48
C LEU A 154 -30.55 -5.01 23.92
N ASN A 155 -30.52 -4.73 25.22
CA ASN A 155 -29.85 -3.54 25.70
C ASN A 155 -28.34 -3.72 25.58
N ILE A 156 -27.65 -2.76 25.00
CA ILE A 156 -26.19 -2.86 24.78
C ILE A 156 -25.39 -3.06 26.08
N HIS A 157 -25.89 -2.57 27.21
CA HIS A 157 -25.27 -2.77 28.52
C HIS A 157 -25.25 -4.26 28.94
N GLU A 158 -26.20 -5.06 28.48
CA GLU A 158 -26.23 -6.51 28.72
C GLU A 158 -25.03 -7.23 28.06
N ILE A 159 -24.39 -6.62 27.04
CA ILE A 159 -23.27 -7.21 26.31
C ILE A 159 -21.93 -7.00 27.04
N TYR A 160 -21.68 -5.78 27.55
CA TYR A 160 -20.35 -5.44 28.07
C TYR A 160 -20.23 -5.40 29.60
N SER A 161 -21.35 -5.24 30.33
CA SER A 161 -21.31 -4.90 31.77
C SER A 161 -20.60 -5.92 32.67
N GLN A 162 -20.61 -7.20 32.30
CA GLN A 162 -19.86 -8.23 33.01
C GLN A 162 -18.34 -8.01 32.98
N PHE A 163 -17.83 -7.25 32.01
CA PHE A 163 -16.40 -6.92 31.84
C PHE A 163 -15.97 -5.62 32.55
N ASP A 164 -16.88 -4.88 33.18
CA ASP A 164 -16.61 -3.58 33.82
C ASP A 164 -15.69 -3.70 35.04
N LYS A 165 -15.74 -4.85 35.73
CA LYS A 165 -14.96 -5.11 36.94
C LYS A 165 -13.59 -5.69 36.63
N TYR A 166 -12.94 -5.27 35.53
CA TYR A 166 -11.59 -5.74 35.20
C TYR A 166 -10.56 -5.55 36.33
N PRO A 167 -10.51 -4.41 37.06
CA PRO A 167 -9.56 -4.24 38.15
C PRO A 167 -9.64 -5.34 39.22
N ASP A 168 -10.84 -5.88 39.48
CA ASP A 168 -11.07 -6.90 40.49
C ASP A 168 -11.01 -8.32 39.92
N LYS A 169 -11.65 -8.54 38.77
CA LYS A 169 -11.88 -9.86 38.19
C LYS A 169 -10.77 -10.30 37.25
N ARG A 170 -10.00 -9.35 36.70
CA ARG A 170 -8.95 -9.60 35.71
C ARG A 170 -9.45 -10.50 34.58
N LYS A 171 -10.58 -10.13 33.98
CA LYS A 171 -11.25 -10.83 32.88
C LYS A 171 -11.37 -9.91 31.67
N CYS A 172 -10.78 -10.30 30.53
CA CYS A 172 -10.68 -9.52 29.30
C CYS A 172 -9.82 -8.26 29.50
N ARG A 173 -8.55 -8.26 29.06
CA ARG A 173 -7.72 -7.06 29.15
C ARG A 173 -8.20 -5.99 28.19
N ASP A 174 -8.49 -6.34 26.95
CA ASP A 174 -8.83 -5.36 25.94
C ASP A 174 -10.18 -5.69 25.30
N LEU A 175 -11.18 -4.84 25.53
CA LEU A 175 -12.50 -4.94 24.89
C LEU A 175 -12.65 -3.83 23.85
N LEU A 176 -13.03 -4.24 22.64
CA LEU A 176 -13.47 -3.34 21.58
C LEU A 176 -14.86 -3.79 21.12
N LEU A 177 -15.83 -2.89 21.24
CA LEU A 177 -17.17 -3.04 20.68
C LEU A 177 -17.26 -2.18 19.42
N VAL A 178 -17.69 -2.76 18.30
CA VAL A 178 -17.86 -2.07 17.02
C VAL A 178 -19.32 -2.23 16.61
N LEU A 179 -20.01 -1.11 16.45
CA LEU A 179 -21.43 -1.07 16.10
C LEU A 179 -21.63 -0.41 14.75
N ASP A 180 -21.99 -1.21 13.76
CA ASP A 180 -22.50 -0.73 12.48
C ASP A 180 -24.03 -0.72 12.50
N ALA A 181 -24.60 0.29 13.17
CA ALA A 181 -26.04 0.40 13.40
C ALA A 181 -26.50 1.86 13.57
N CYS A 182 -27.78 2.11 13.25
CA CYS A 182 -28.43 3.41 13.38
C CYS A 182 -28.54 3.88 14.84
N TYR A 183 -28.65 5.19 15.06
CA TYR A 183 -28.96 5.83 16.36
C TYR A 183 -28.05 5.44 17.52
N SER A 184 -26.76 5.17 17.25
CA SER A 184 -25.75 4.67 18.21
C SER A 184 -25.35 5.66 19.32
N GLY A 185 -26.31 6.47 19.77
CA GLY A 185 -26.09 7.69 20.50
C GLY A 185 -25.33 7.50 21.79
N LEU A 186 -24.14 8.08 21.82
CA LEU A 186 -23.20 7.97 22.93
C LEU A 186 -23.75 8.52 24.23
N SER A 187 -24.65 9.51 24.14
CA SER A 187 -25.33 10.09 25.30
C SER A 187 -26.11 9.03 26.11
N ALA A 188 -26.53 7.94 25.45
CA ALA A 188 -27.32 6.85 26.03
C ALA A 188 -26.50 5.82 26.82
N LEU A 189 -25.17 5.88 26.72
CA LEU A 189 -24.29 4.86 27.26
C LEU A 189 -23.99 5.11 28.75
N GLY A 190 -23.86 6.37 29.17
CA GLY A 190 -23.57 6.75 30.56
C GLY A 190 -22.17 7.33 30.76
N THR A 191 -21.70 7.42 32.01
CA THR A 191 -20.41 8.02 32.34
C THR A 191 -19.29 6.97 32.40
N ALA A 192 -18.11 7.34 31.89
CA ALA A 192 -16.91 6.53 31.94
C ALA A 192 -15.91 7.15 32.92
N THR A 193 -15.34 6.33 33.81
CA THR A 193 -14.34 6.73 34.81
C THR A 193 -12.98 6.16 34.44
N SER A 194 -11.99 7.04 34.25
CA SER A 194 -10.61 6.59 34.02
C SER A 194 -10.02 6.05 35.31
N VAL A 195 -9.42 4.86 35.24
CA VAL A 195 -8.58 4.33 36.31
C VAL A 195 -7.18 4.06 35.76
N SER A 196 -6.17 4.18 36.62
CA SER A 196 -4.83 3.74 36.26
C SER A 196 -4.85 2.22 36.07
N GLY A 197 -4.50 1.75 34.86
CA GLY A 197 -4.55 0.32 34.55
C GLY A 197 -4.12 -0.01 33.12
N ASP A 198 -3.52 -1.18 32.98
CA ASP A 198 -2.98 -1.75 31.73
C ASP A 198 -4.07 -2.53 30.96
N PHE A 199 -5.16 -1.87 30.57
CA PHE A 199 -6.32 -2.49 29.90
C PHE A 199 -7.09 -1.46 29.05
N SER A 200 -7.90 -1.91 28.08
CA SER A 200 -8.70 -1.05 27.19
C SER A 200 -10.17 -1.41 27.17
N ARG A 201 -11.06 -0.40 27.04
CA ARG A 201 -12.52 -0.58 26.95
C ARG A 201 -13.13 0.47 26.03
N PHE A 202 -13.31 0.14 24.74
CA PHE A 202 -13.77 1.12 23.77
C PHE A 202 -14.95 0.66 22.94
N LEU A 203 -15.72 1.65 22.52
CA LEU A 203 -16.82 1.53 21.59
C LEU A 203 -16.53 2.40 20.35
N LEU A 204 -16.62 1.78 19.17
CA LEU A 204 -16.64 2.44 17.87
C LEU A 204 -18.05 2.32 17.27
N THR A 205 -18.62 3.41 16.78
CA THR A 205 -19.94 3.40 16.15
C THR A 205 -19.93 4.05 14.78
N SER A 206 -20.79 3.56 13.88
CA SER A 206 -20.91 4.09 12.52
C SER A 206 -21.70 5.41 12.43
N THR A 207 -22.52 5.76 13.43
CA THR A 207 -23.42 6.95 13.41
C THR A 207 -23.26 7.85 14.65
N SER A 208 -23.85 9.05 14.61
CA SER A 208 -24.08 9.88 15.81
C SER A 208 -25.50 9.75 16.36
N ASP A 209 -25.76 10.31 17.54
CA ASP A 209 -26.96 10.14 18.38
C ASP A 209 -28.33 10.41 17.76
N GLN A 210 -28.39 10.95 16.54
CA GLN A 210 -29.62 11.32 15.86
C GLN A 210 -29.70 10.84 14.40
N GLN A 211 -28.80 9.95 13.97
CA GLN A 211 -28.64 9.60 12.56
C GLN A 211 -28.90 8.13 12.24
N VAL A 212 -29.46 7.90 11.05
CA VAL A 212 -29.61 6.58 10.44
C VAL A 212 -28.26 6.18 9.83
N ALA A 213 -27.86 4.92 10.00
CA ALA A 213 -26.70 4.34 9.33
C ALA A 213 -27.09 4.02 7.89
N ASP A 214 -26.24 4.41 6.93
CA ASP A 214 -26.42 4.01 5.55
C ASP A 214 -26.02 2.54 5.35
N ASP A 215 -26.97 1.71 4.94
CA ASP A 215 -26.74 0.31 4.57
C ASP A 215 -25.89 0.22 3.28
N GLY A 216 -25.80 1.31 2.51
CA GLY A 216 -25.05 1.37 1.26
C GLY A 216 -25.76 0.64 0.12
N ILE A 217 -25.07 0.53 -1.01
CA ILE A 217 -25.61 -0.19 -2.17
C ILE A 217 -25.55 -1.70 -1.88
N SER A 218 -26.65 -2.42 -2.10
CA SER A 218 -26.70 -3.87 -1.94
C SER A 218 -25.55 -4.57 -2.67
N GLY A 219 -24.81 -5.41 -1.94
CA GLY A 219 -23.64 -6.14 -2.42
C GLY A 219 -22.32 -5.33 -2.43
N ARG A 220 -22.34 -4.05 -2.04
CA ARG A 220 -21.13 -3.20 -1.94
C ARG A 220 -20.71 -2.89 -0.51
N GLY A 221 -21.55 -3.22 0.47
CA GLY A 221 -21.29 -2.95 1.88
C GLY A 221 -21.55 -1.50 2.30
N SER A 222 -21.66 -1.28 3.61
CA SER A 222 -21.78 0.06 4.20
C SER A 222 -20.47 0.84 4.05
N GLY A 223 -20.54 2.18 3.97
CA GLY A 223 -19.33 3.01 3.93
C GLY A 223 -18.43 2.79 5.15
N PHE A 224 -19.04 2.56 6.32
CA PHE A 224 -18.33 2.34 7.57
C PHE A 224 -17.61 1.00 7.58
N ALA A 225 -18.30 -0.09 7.23
CA ALA A 225 -17.72 -1.42 7.16
C ALA A 225 -16.57 -1.47 6.15
N ASN A 226 -16.73 -0.82 4.99
CA ASN A 226 -15.67 -0.67 4.00
C ASN A 226 -14.44 0.08 4.55
N ALA A 227 -14.65 1.21 5.25
CA ALA A 227 -13.58 1.98 5.85
C ALA A 227 -12.83 1.19 6.96
N PHE A 228 -13.57 0.44 7.79
CA PHE A 228 -12.99 -0.39 8.85
C PHE A 228 -12.23 -1.60 8.28
N HIS A 229 -12.78 -2.28 7.28
CA HIS A 229 -12.11 -3.36 6.56
C HIS A 229 -10.80 -2.86 5.94
N GLN A 230 -10.86 -1.76 5.19
CA GLN A 230 -9.68 -1.19 4.53
C GLN A 230 -8.59 -0.75 5.52
N TYR A 231 -8.98 -0.21 6.68
CA TYR A 231 -8.04 0.12 7.76
C TYR A 231 -7.25 -1.09 8.26
N LEU A 232 -7.91 -2.25 8.40
CA LEU A 232 -7.26 -3.49 8.82
C LEU A 232 -6.49 -4.16 7.68
N GLU A 233 -6.97 -4.08 6.44
CA GLU A 233 -6.38 -4.72 5.26
C GLU A 233 -5.05 -4.06 4.87
N GLU A 234 -4.98 -2.73 4.91
CA GLU A 234 -3.78 -1.96 4.54
C GLU A 234 -2.70 -1.95 5.64
N ASN A 235 -2.99 -2.46 6.83
CA ASN A 235 -2.06 -2.39 7.95
C ASN A 235 -0.86 -3.33 7.76
N THR A 236 0.35 -2.79 7.73
CA THR A 236 1.60 -3.57 7.70
C THR A 236 2.27 -3.71 9.07
N ASN A 237 1.73 -3.08 10.13
CA ASN A 237 2.29 -3.16 11.47
C ASN A 237 1.91 -4.49 12.16
N PRO A 238 2.89 -5.26 12.68
CA PRO A 238 2.61 -6.48 13.45
C PRO A 238 1.70 -6.26 14.66
N TYR A 239 1.75 -5.06 15.25
CA TYR A 239 0.97 -4.66 16.43
C TYR A 239 0.26 -3.34 16.15
N LEU A 240 -0.92 -3.41 15.57
CA LEU A 240 -1.73 -2.25 15.24
C LEU A 240 -2.53 -1.80 16.47
N ALA A 241 -2.09 -0.70 17.08
CA ALA A 241 -2.91 0.01 18.05
C ALA A 241 -4.11 0.65 17.34
N PHE A 242 -5.31 0.31 17.82
CA PHE A 242 -6.55 0.83 17.26
C PHE A 242 -6.62 2.35 17.38
N ALA A 243 -7.00 3.02 16.29
CA ALA A 243 -7.21 4.46 16.24
C ALA A 243 -8.34 4.79 15.25
N GLU A 244 -9.27 5.67 15.63
CA GLU A 244 -10.42 6.00 14.78
C GLU A 244 -10.08 6.96 13.63
N GLY A 245 -9.00 7.74 13.76
CA GLY A 245 -8.64 8.78 12.79
C GLY A 245 -8.53 8.28 11.33
N PRO A 246 -7.76 7.22 11.05
CA PRO A 246 -7.66 6.64 9.71
C PRO A 246 -9.00 6.13 9.16
N ILE A 247 -9.82 5.49 10.00
CA ILE A 247 -11.14 4.98 9.60
C ILE A 247 -12.06 6.14 9.26
N ARG A 248 -12.08 7.19 10.10
CA ARG A 248 -12.86 8.40 9.85
C ARG A 248 -12.48 9.06 8.52
N ALA A 249 -11.19 9.21 8.23
CA ALA A 249 -10.74 9.79 6.97
C ALA A 249 -11.21 8.99 5.75
N LYS A 250 -11.12 7.65 5.81
CA LYS A 250 -11.61 6.76 4.73
C LYS A 250 -13.13 6.83 4.58
N PHE A 251 -13.85 6.84 5.70
CA PHE A 251 -15.30 6.94 5.71
C PHE A 251 -15.79 8.26 5.12
N GLU A 252 -15.21 9.38 5.54
CA GLU A 252 -15.54 10.73 5.02
C GLU A 252 -15.27 10.84 3.51
N LEU A 253 -14.23 10.17 2.98
CA LEU A 253 -13.95 10.12 1.54
C LEU A 253 -14.97 9.29 0.75
N SER A 254 -15.59 8.28 1.39
CA SER A 254 -16.61 7.43 0.77
C SER A 254 -18.00 8.09 0.72
N MET A 255 -18.23 9.13 1.53
CA MET A 255 -19.51 9.84 1.60
C MET A 255 -19.62 10.90 0.50
N ASN A 256 -20.77 10.97 -0.18
CA ASN A 256 -21.04 12.02 -1.15
C ASN A 256 -21.24 13.38 -0.44
N LYS A 257 -20.76 14.48 -1.04
CA LYS A 257 -20.80 15.86 -0.49
C LYS A 257 -22.21 16.45 -0.24
N GLY A 258 -23.27 15.65 -0.32
CA GLY A 258 -24.67 16.10 -0.19
C GLY A 258 -25.48 15.43 0.93
N ASP A 259 -25.00 14.36 1.54
CA ASP A 259 -25.71 13.68 2.63
C ASP A 259 -25.36 14.32 3.98
N GLU A 260 -26.37 14.53 4.84
CA GLU A 260 -26.17 15.01 6.22
C GLU A 260 -25.15 14.10 6.91
N THR A 261 -23.94 14.63 7.12
CA THR A 261 -22.72 13.84 7.37
C THR A 261 -22.92 12.85 8.52
N GLN A 262 -23.03 11.56 8.21
CA GLN A 262 -22.89 10.48 9.19
C GLN A 262 -21.51 10.63 9.84
N LYS A 263 -21.44 10.59 11.17
CA LYS A 263 -20.17 10.76 11.89
C LYS A 263 -19.87 9.54 12.74
N ILE A 264 -18.71 8.95 12.47
CA ILE A 264 -18.12 7.91 13.32
C ILE A 264 -17.82 8.50 14.70
N ARG A 265 -18.03 7.67 15.72
CA ARG A 265 -17.68 7.98 17.10
C ARG A 265 -16.83 6.88 17.70
N TYR A 266 -15.80 7.28 18.43
CA TYR A 266 -14.96 6.40 19.22
C TYR A 266 -14.91 6.92 20.65
N VAL A 267 -15.39 6.12 21.59
CA VAL A 267 -15.48 6.50 22.99
C VAL A 267 -15.06 5.37 23.91
N GLN A 268 -14.85 5.72 25.17
CA GLN A 268 -14.75 4.74 26.24
C GLN A 268 -16.11 4.12 26.51
N ILE A 269 -16.13 2.82 26.76
CA ILE A 269 -17.33 2.15 27.28
C ILE A 269 -17.60 2.72 28.69
N PRO A 270 -18.87 3.00 29.04
CA PRO A 270 -19.28 3.42 30.38
C PRO A 270 -18.77 2.48 31.47
N GLY A 271 -18.63 3.00 32.70
CA GLY A 271 -18.04 2.25 33.81
C GLY A 271 -16.56 2.59 33.98
N VAL A 272 -15.67 1.60 33.84
CA VAL A 272 -14.24 1.74 34.18
C VAL A 272 -13.38 1.41 32.96
N TYR A 273 -12.47 2.32 32.58
CA TYR A 273 -11.56 2.14 31.45
C TYR A 273 -10.10 2.44 31.82
N GLY A 274 -9.17 1.73 31.18
CA GLY A 274 -7.74 1.95 31.30
C GLY A 274 -7.18 2.85 30.19
N GLN A 275 -5.86 3.05 30.18
CA GLN A 275 -5.22 4.09 29.36
C GLN A 275 -4.64 3.58 28.03
N ARG A 276 -4.91 2.32 27.67
CA ARG A 276 -4.32 1.67 26.49
C ARG A 276 -5.31 1.60 25.34
N ALA A 277 -4.81 1.40 24.13
CA ALA A 277 -5.63 1.05 22.97
C ALA A 277 -5.81 -0.47 22.84
N PHE A 278 -6.89 -0.89 22.18
CA PHE A 278 -7.02 -2.26 21.69
C PHE A 278 -5.93 -2.52 20.63
N ILE A 279 -5.25 -3.67 20.71
CA ILE A 279 -4.16 -4.01 19.79
C ILE A 279 -4.59 -5.16 18.88
N PHE A 280 -4.67 -4.91 17.58
CA PHE A 280 -4.75 -5.96 16.57
C PHE A 280 -3.36 -6.53 16.31
N GLU A 281 -3.17 -7.81 16.58
CA GLU A 281 -1.89 -8.50 16.37
C GLU A 281 -1.96 -9.30 15.07
N ARG A 282 -1.05 -9.06 14.12
CA ARG A 282 -0.97 -9.84 12.88
C ARG A 282 -0.41 -11.25 13.17
N LYS A 283 -0.87 -12.26 12.44
CA LYS A 283 -0.27 -13.61 12.49
C LYS A 283 1.17 -13.60 11.99
N GLU A 284 1.36 -13.03 10.80
CA GLU A 284 2.67 -12.88 10.16
C GLU A 284 3.36 -11.62 10.67
N LYS A 285 4.03 -11.73 11.82
CA LYS A 285 4.74 -10.62 12.48
C LYS A 285 6.07 -10.26 11.81
N ASP A 286 6.59 -11.19 11.02
CA ASP A 286 7.91 -11.13 10.42
C ASP A 286 7.85 -10.77 8.93
N LYS A 287 6.67 -10.38 8.45
CA LYS A 287 6.48 -9.90 7.07
C LYS A 287 7.22 -8.57 6.89
N PRO A 288 8.19 -8.47 5.96
CA PRO A 288 8.89 -7.22 5.73
C PRO A 288 7.93 -6.17 5.18
N LYS A 289 8.11 -4.90 5.55
CA LYS A 289 7.31 -3.81 4.99
C LYS A 289 7.68 -3.58 3.53
N ILE A 290 6.68 -3.25 2.72
CA ILE A 290 6.86 -2.95 1.29
C ILE A 290 7.81 -1.77 1.11
N GLU A 291 7.72 -0.77 1.99
CA GLU A 291 8.59 0.39 2.00
C GLU A 291 10.05 0.00 2.20
N ASP A 292 10.34 -0.99 3.04
CA ASP A 292 11.73 -1.40 3.28
C ASP A 292 12.26 -2.20 2.08
N LEU A 293 11.44 -3.09 1.51
CA LEU A 293 11.83 -3.90 0.35
C LEU A 293 12.03 -3.07 -0.91
N LYS A 294 11.09 -2.18 -1.24
CA LYS A 294 11.17 -1.38 -2.48
C LYS A 294 12.45 -0.54 -2.52
N GLU A 295 12.85 0.03 -1.38
CA GLU A 295 14.07 0.82 -1.25
C GLU A 295 15.30 -0.08 -1.36
N SER A 296 15.27 -1.25 -0.71
CA SER A 296 16.38 -2.19 -0.75
C SER A 296 16.69 -2.70 -2.16
N PHE A 297 15.67 -2.93 -2.99
CA PHE A 297 15.86 -3.37 -4.38
C PHE A 297 16.62 -2.31 -5.19
N ILE A 298 16.24 -1.04 -5.07
CA ILE A 298 16.92 0.05 -5.76
C ILE A 298 18.33 0.31 -5.18
N GLU A 299 18.51 0.19 -3.87
CA GLU A 299 19.77 0.57 -3.22
C GLU A 299 20.82 -0.55 -3.18
N HIS A 300 20.42 -1.81 -3.22
CA HIS A 300 21.31 -2.92 -2.89
C HIS A 300 21.26 -4.11 -3.86
N LEU A 301 20.26 -4.24 -4.74
CA LEU A 301 20.17 -5.38 -5.66
C LEU A 301 20.86 -5.08 -6.99
N ASP A 302 22.16 -5.39 -7.06
CA ASP A 302 22.98 -5.46 -8.29
C ASP A 302 22.94 -4.24 -9.24
N PHE A 303 23.29 -3.07 -8.70
CA PHE A 303 23.53 -1.86 -9.50
C PHE A 303 24.81 -1.12 -9.07
N GLU A 304 25.80 -1.83 -8.54
CA GLU A 304 27.06 -1.23 -8.10
C GLU A 304 27.83 -0.60 -9.26
N ASP A 305 27.89 -1.30 -10.39
CA ASP A 305 28.56 -0.81 -11.59
C ASP A 305 27.87 0.42 -12.19
N TYR A 306 26.53 0.45 -12.18
CA TYR A 306 25.77 1.65 -12.52
C TYR A 306 26.20 2.85 -11.67
N ARG A 307 26.24 2.67 -10.35
CA ARG A 307 26.65 3.74 -9.41
C ARG A 307 28.13 4.12 -9.56
N SER A 308 28.99 3.18 -9.91
CA SER A 308 30.41 3.38 -10.18
C SER A 308 30.63 4.23 -11.44
N ILE A 309 29.95 3.90 -12.54
CA ILE A 309 29.99 4.67 -13.79
C ILE A 309 29.49 6.09 -13.57
N MET A 310 28.39 6.31 -12.84
CA MET A 310 27.95 7.68 -12.50
C MET A 310 29.01 8.45 -11.71
N GLY A 311 29.69 7.77 -10.77
CA GLY A 311 30.77 8.37 -9.98
C GLY A 311 32.01 8.75 -10.79
N LYS A 312 32.33 8.01 -11.84
CA LYS A 312 33.50 8.26 -12.71
C LYS A 312 33.19 9.24 -13.84
N ASP A 313 32.10 8.99 -14.57
CA ASP A 313 31.84 9.62 -15.87
C ASP A 313 30.98 10.88 -15.72
N TYR A 314 30.08 10.93 -14.73
CA TYR A 314 29.18 12.08 -14.54
C TYR A 314 29.70 13.10 -13.53
N LYS A 315 30.31 12.65 -12.42
CA LYS A 315 30.71 13.52 -11.28
C LYS A 315 31.58 14.71 -11.71
N ASN A 316 32.35 14.57 -12.78
CA ASN A 316 33.31 15.57 -13.24
C ASN A 316 32.75 16.53 -14.31
N ALA A 317 31.54 16.30 -14.82
CA ALA A 317 30.91 17.11 -15.86
C ALA A 317 29.43 17.30 -15.52
N LEU A 318 29.05 18.46 -14.97
CA LEU A 318 27.65 18.78 -14.64
C LEU A 318 26.95 19.48 -15.82
N ASN A 319 27.17 18.99 -17.05
CA ASN A 319 26.63 19.57 -18.26
C ASN A 319 25.09 19.62 -18.25
N SER A 320 24.51 20.61 -18.92
CA SER A 320 23.04 20.76 -18.98
C SER A 320 22.36 19.80 -19.96
N LEU A 321 23.14 19.14 -20.83
CA LEU A 321 22.68 18.08 -21.72
C LEU A 321 23.34 16.74 -21.35
N ASN A 322 22.51 15.71 -21.22
CA ASN A 322 22.90 14.38 -20.78
C ASN A 322 22.30 13.34 -21.71
N ILE A 323 23.13 12.51 -22.32
CA ILE A 323 22.73 11.39 -23.17
C ILE A 323 23.07 10.11 -22.41
N ILE A 324 22.05 9.31 -22.13
CA ILE A 324 22.17 8.08 -21.35
C ILE A 324 21.74 6.91 -22.23
N ILE A 325 22.63 5.95 -22.41
CA ILE A 325 22.36 4.73 -23.16
C ILE A 325 22.21 3.59 -22.16
N THR A 326 21.06 2.93 -22.19
CA THR A 326 20.77 1.76 -21.36
C THR A 326 20.54 0.53 -22.21
N GLN A 327 21.07 -0.59 -21.72
CA GLN A 327 20.97 -1.91 -22.32
C GLN A 327 20.45 -2.89 -21.28
N GLY A 328 19.65 -3.86 -21.71
CA GLY A 328 19.15 -4.93 -20.84
C GLY A 328 18.11 -5.79 -21.55
N TYR A 329 17.88 -6.97 -21.00
CA TYR A 329 16.95 -7.97 -21.54
C TYR A 329 15.47 -7.59 -21.42
N SER A 330 15.13 -6.58 -20.60
CA SER A 330 13.78 -6.04 -20.53
C SER A 330 13.77 -4.53 -20.33
N LEU A 331 12.72 -3.87 -20.81
CA LEU A 331 12.51 -2.46 -20.52
C LEU A 331 12.31 -2.17 -19.02
N ASN A 332 11.71 -3.11 -18.27
CA ASN A 332 11.45 -2.91 -16.84
C ASN A 332 12.77 -2.83 -16.05
N VAL A 333 13.74 -3.71 -16.33
CA VAL A 333 15.03 -3.66 -15.64
C VAL A 333 15.81 -2.39 -16.00
N GLN A 334 15.70 -1.91 -17.25
CA GLN A 334 16.28 -0.63 -17.65
C GLN A 334 15.65 0.55 -16.87
N LYS A 335 14.33 0.57 -16.69
CA LYS A 335 13.63 1.59 -15.87
C LYS A 335 14.07 1.56 -14.41
N VAL A 336 14.30 0.38 -13.83
CA VAL A 336 14.88 0.26 -12.47
C VAL A 336 16.28 0.87 -12.46
N GLY A 337 17.12 0.58 -13.45
CA GLY A 337 18.44 1.20 -13.61
C GLY A 337 18.37 2.73 -13.69
N TRP A 338 17.36 3.30 -14.35
CA TRP A 338 17.16 4.76 -14.36
C TRP A 338 16.80 5.30 -12.99
N LYS A 339 15.95 4.62 -12.23
CA LYS A 339 15.64 5.01 -10.84
C LYS A 339 16.89 5.03 -9.99
N VAL A 340 17.75 4.00 -10.12
CA VAL A 340 19.04 3.96 -9.44
C VAL A 340 19.90 5.17 -9.80
N LEU A 341 19.97 5.50 -11.09
CA LEU A 341 20.72 6.65 -11.60
C LEU A 341 20.17 7.97 -11.02
N PHE A 342 18.87 8.22 -11.13
CA PHE A 342 18.26 9.47 -10.67
C PHE A 342 18.33 9.61 -9.15
N ARG A 343 18.16 8.52 -8.41
CA ARG A 343 18.33 8.52 -6.97
C ARG A 343 19.78 8.81 -6.57
N TRP A 344 20.76 8.28 -7.31
CA TRP A 344 22.17 8.59 -7.09
C TRP A 344 22.47 10.09 -7.33
N LEU A 345 21.89 10.66 -8.39
CA LEU A 345 22.04 12.07 -8.78
C LEU A 345 21.37 13.04 -7.80
N SER A 346 20.24 12.62 -7.22
CA SER A 346 19.45 13.42 -6.26
C SER A 346 20.10 13.55 -4.88
N ARG A 347 21.19 12.81 -4.61
CA ARG A 347 21.86 12.87 -3.30
C ARG A 347 22.49 14.25 -3.07
N PRO A 348 22.41 14.79 -1.84
CA PRO A 348 23.01 16.08 -1.51
C PRO A 348 24.47 16.16 -1.95
N GLY A 349 24.84 17.26 -2.63
CA GLY A 349 26.20 17.50 -3.12
C GLY A 349 26.55 16.85 -4.47
N ARG A 350 25.59 16.25 -5.20
CA ARG A 350 25.83 15.62 -6.52
C ARG A 350 25.20 16.34 -7.72
N GLY A 351 24.74 17.57 -7.51
CA GLY A 351 24.48 18.53 -8.60
C GLY A 351 23.10 18.46 -9.25
N LEU A 352 22.17 17.64 -8.74
CA LEU A 352 20.78 17.62 -9.18
C LEU A 352 19.83 17.71 -7.97
N ASN A 353 18.90 18.66 -8.04
CA ASN A 353 17.85 18.83 -7.05
C ASN A 353 16.50 18.66 -7.75
N PHE A 354 15.92 17.47 -7.61
CA PHE A 354 14.62 17.16 -8.18
C PHE A 354 13.53 17.67 -7.24
N ASP A 355 12.78 18.66 -7.70
CA ASP A 355 11.50 19.01 -7.10
C ASP A 355 10.39 18.22 -7.82
N ARG A 356 9.74 17.30 -7.12
CA ARG A 356 8.75 16.37 -7.71
C ARG A 356 7.62 17.06 -8.50
N PRO A 357 7.05 18.21 -8.08
CA PRO A 357 5.97 18.88 -8.81
C PRO A 357 6.39 19.43 -10.18
N GLU A 358 7.68 19.68 -10.40
CA GLU A 358 8.20 20.42 -11.56
C GLU A 358 9.05 19.55 -12.50
N LEU A 359 9.09 18.23 -12.26
CA LEU A 359 9.74 17.28 -13.15
C LEU A 359 8.83 16.99 -14.35
N HIS A 360 9.25 17.40 -15.54
CA HIS A 360 8.48 17.18 -16.77
C HIS A 360 8.94 15.90 -17.47
N LEU A 361 8.05 14.92 -17.47
CA LEU A 361 8.28 13.60 -18.05
C LEU A 361 7.53 13.47 -19.37
N MET A 362 8.28 13.36 -20.46
CA MET A 362 7.74 13.09 -21.79
C MET A 362 7.84 11.59 -22.04
N LEU A 363 6.82 10.86 -21.59
CA LEU A 363 6.88 9.41 -21.35
C LEU A 363 6.29 8.55 -22.45
N ASP A 364 5.75 9.12 -23.51
CA ASP A 364 5.43 8.34 -24.70
C ASP A 364 6.75 7.93 -25.37
N PRO A 365 7.20 6.67 -25.26
CA PRO A 365 8.46 6.27 -25.85
C PRO A 365 8.42 6.51 -27.35
N ILE A 366 9.46 7.15 -27.88
CA ILE A 366 9.67 7.21 -29.32
C ILE A 366 10.08 5.80 -29.75
N LYS A 367 9.09 5.00 -30.15
CA LYS A 367 9.31 3.64 -30.63
C LYS A 367 9.81 3.69 -32.06
N ILE A 368 11.05 3.24 -32.28
CA ILE A 368 11.58 3.07 -33.63
C ILE A 368 11.35 1.63 -34.09
N GLU A 369 10.13 1.34 -34.56
CA GLU A 369 9.71 -0.02 -34.96
C GLU A 369 10.07 -0.36 -36.43
N THR A 370 10.30 0.64 -37.30
CA THR A 370 10.58 0.44 -38.74
C THR A 370 11.85 1.18 -39.21
N THR A 371 12.36 0.83 -40.40
CA THR A 371 13.49 1.49 -41.08
C THR A 371 13.17 2.91 -41.60
N GLU A 372 11.92 3.35 -41.52
CA GLU A 372 11.44 4.64 -42.02
C GLU A 372 11.16 5.67 -40.91
N GLY A 373 11.30 5.29 -39.64
CA GLY A 373 11.04 6.18 -38.50
C GLY A 373 12.01 7.36 -38.46
N ASP A 374 11.47 8.58 -38.58
CA ASP A 374 12.18 9.84 -38.36
C ASP A 374 11.93 10.30 -36.91
N ILE A 375 13.00 10.36 -36.10
CA ILE A 375 12.95 10.76 -34.68
C ILE A 375 12.33 12.16 -34.56
N TRP A 376 12.71 13.11 -35.42
CA TRP A 376 12.17 14.47 -35.43
C TRP A 376 10.69 14.50 -35.75
N LYS A 377 10.24 13.69 -36.72
CA LYS A 377 8.81 13.57 -37.06
C LYS A 377 7.99 13.02 -35.89
N THR A 378 8.52 12.06 -35.15
CA THR A 378 7.84 11.52 -33.97
C THR A 378 7.78 12.55 -32.84
N LEU A 379 8.88 13.27 -32.56
CA LEU A 379 8.89 14.39 -31.61
C LEU A 379 7.86 15.46 -32.00
N TYR A 380 7.80 15.82 -33.27
CA TYR A 380 6.82 16.77 -33.80
C TYR A 380 5.38 16.32 -33.54
N ASN A 381 5.06 15.06 -33.80
CA ASN A 381 3.71 14.53 -33.55
C ASN A 381 3.33 14.53 -32.07
N GLN A 382 4.31 14.36 -31.16
CA GLN A 382 4.09 14.43 -29.73
C GLN A 382 3.73 15.85 -29.27
N ILE A 383 4.46 16.87 -29.74
CA ILE A 383 4.18 18.28 -29.38
C ILE A 383 2.96 18.86 -30.11
N LYS A 384 2.62 18.35 -31.30
CA LYS A 384 1.45 18.77 -32.07
C LYS A 384 0.13 18.39 -31.39
N ARG A 385 0.11 17.36 -30.55
CA ARG A 385 -1.09 17.06 -29.74
C ARG A 385 -1.46 18.19 -28.76
N ASP A 386 -0.52 19.09 -28.47
CA ASP A 386 -0.68 20.24 -27.57
C ASP A 386 -0.79 21.60 -28.30
N THR A 387 -0.69 21.66 -29.65
CA THR A 387 -0.69 22.94 -30.41
C THR A 387 -1.29 22.78 -31.83
N ASP A 388 -1.96 23.82 -32.34
CA ASP A 388 -2.30 23.92 -33.78
C ASP A 388 -1.00 24.09 -34.60
N GLY A 389 -0.48 22.98 -35.14
CA GLY A 389 0.93 22.88 -35.53
C GLY A 389 1.33 23.42 -36.94
N PRO A 390 2.38 24.29 -37.04
CA PRO A 390 3.07 24.72 -38.28
C PRO A 390 3.93 23.60 -38.92
N PRO A 391 4.58 23.75 -40.10
CA PRO A 391 5.38 22.68 -40.74
C PRO A 391 6.52 22.10 -39.86
N ILE A 392 6.97 20.88 -40.18
CA ILE A 392 8.04 20.18 -39.44
C ILE A 392 9.35 20.97 -39.57
N ASP A 393 9.72 21.69 -38.51
CA ASP A 393 11.01 22.38 -38.35
C ASP A 393 11.69 21.89 -37.08
N LYS A 394 12.92 21.35 -37.23
CA LYS A 394 13.74 20.81 -36.13
C LYS A 394 13.98 21.85 -35.03
N SER A 395 14.13 23.12 -35.39
CA SER A 395 14.37 24.21 -34.44
C SER A 395 13.16 24.48 -33.56
N ILE A 396 11.95 24.42 -34.13
CA ILE A 396 10.70 24.59 -33.37
C ILE A 396 10.54 23.46 -32.37
N ILE A 397 10.79 22.22 -32.80
CA ILE A 397 10.71 21.04 -31.95
C ILE A 397 11.71 21.16 -30.79
N HIS A 398 12.97 21.47 -31.11
CA HIS A 398 14.02 21.68 -30.12
C HIS A 398 13.65 22.77 -29.10
N ASP A 399 13.22 23.94 -29.57
CA ASP A 399 12.93 25.09 -28.73
C ASP A 399 11.78 24.80 -27.76
N TRP A 400 10.76 24.05 -28.20
CA TRP A 400 9.69 23.59 -27.32
C TRP A 400 10.21 22.79 -26.12
N TYR A 401 11.13 21.85 -26.33
CA TYR A 401 11.74 21.09 -25.23
C TYR A 401 12.67 21.95 -24.38
N PHE A 402 13.42 22.86 -25.00
CA PHE A 402 14.34 23.75 -24.30
C PHE A 402 13.60 24.68 -23.33
N GLU A 403 12.45 25.22 -23.73
CA GLU A 403 11.62 26.09 -22.89
C GLU A 403 11.11 25.39 -21.63
N LYS A 404 10.87 24.07 -21.67
CA LYS A 404 10.45 23.30 -20.48
C LYS A 404 11.53 23.19 -19.41
N LEU A 405 12.80 23.45 -19.73
CA LEU A 405 13.90 23.47 -18.77
C LEU A 405 13.97 24.77 -17.95
N MET A 406 13.23 25.80 -18.35
CA MET A 406 13.22 27.11 -17.70
C MET A 406 11.95 27.28 -16.88
N SER A 407 12.05 27.85 -15.68
CA SER A 407 10.89 28.21 -14.84
C SER A 407 10.64 29.72 -14.92
N GLY A 408 9.39 30.14 -15.03
CA GLY A 408 9.01 31.55 -14.81
C GLY A 408 8.96 31.95 -13.32
N ASP A 409 9.07 30.97 -12.42
CA ASP A 409 9.11 31.15 -10.97
C ASP A 409 10.52 30.84 -10.44
N GLU A 410 11.16 31.84 -9.82
CA GLU A 410 12.53 31.77 -9.29
C GLU A 410 12.72 30.64 -8.26
N ARG A 411 11.66 30.21 -7.55
CA ARG A 411 11.74 29.13 -6.56
C ARG A 411 12.14 27.78 -7.18
N TYR A 412 11.86 27.61 -8.47
CA TYR A 412 12.12 26.39 -9.24
C TYR A 412 13.23 26.56 -10.28
N ALA A 413 13.94 27.69 -10.27
CA ALA A 413 15.11 27.91 -11.11
C ALA A 413 16.14 26.78 -10.89
N GLY A 414 16.58 26.16 -11.99
CA GLY A 414 17.54 25.06 -11.99
C GLY A 414 16.97 23.68 -11.60
N LYS A 415 15.66 23.60 -11.32
CA LYS A 415 14.99 22.36 -10.84
C LYS A 415 14.07 21.70 -11.87
N ARG A 416 13.80 22.35 -13.01
CA ARG A 416 12.96 21.79 -14.09
C ARG A 416 13.80 20.92 -15.02
N HIS A 417 13.68 19.62 -14.88
CA HIS A 417 14.39 18.67 -15.73
C HIS A 417 13.45 18.09 -16.79
N VAL A 418 13.98 17.84 -17.97
CA VAL A 418 13.25 17.21 -19.08
C VAL A 418 13.89 15.88 -19.38
N ILE A 419 13.07 14.84 -19.47
CA ILE A 419 13.48 13.50 -19.87
C ILE A 419 12.83 13.18 -21.20
N LEU A 420 13.65 12.98 -22.22
CA LEU A 420 13.27 12.45 -23.52
C LEU A 420 13.67 10.98 -23.59
N TRP A 421 12.75 10.11 -23.96
CA TRP A 421 12.98 8.67 -24.02
C TRP A 421 12.76 8.10 -25.42
N ILE A 422 13.79 7.45 -25.94
CA ILE A 422 13.82 6.81 -27.26
C ILE A 422 14.14 5.33 -27.06
N TYR A 423 13.28 4.47 -27.61
CA TYR A 423 13.26 3.04 -27.34
C TYR A 423 13.39 2.21 -28.63
N PHE A 424 14.21 1.16 -28.58
CA PHE A 424 14.56 0.31 -29.72
C PHE A 424 14.35 -1.17 -29.43
N THR A 425 13.57 -1.83 -30.29
CA THR A 425 13.40 -3.30 -30.32
C THR A 425 14.07 -3.95 -31.53
N VAL A 426 14.53 -3.15 -32.49
CA VAL A 426 15.09 -3.59 -33.77
C VAL A 426 16.22 -2.65 -34.20
N GLY A 427 17.33 -3.17 -34.74
CA GLY A 427 18.56 -2.38 -34.93
C GLY A 427 19.42 -2.80 -36.13
N GLY A 428 20.40 -1.98 -36.46
CA GLY A 428 21.30 -2.15 -37.60
C GLY A 428 22.10 -0.86 -37.85
N LYS A 429 23.18 -0.92 -38.64
CA LYS A 429 24.10 0.22 -38.85
C LYS A 429 23.37 1.53 -39.20
N GLU A 430 22.44 1.48 -40.16
CA GLU A 430 21.68 2.65 -40.61
C GLU A 430 20.85 3.32 -39.49
N LYS A 431 20.22 2.52 -38.63
CA LYS A 431 19.43 3.04 -37.49
C LYS A 431 20.33 3.77 -36.50
N PHE A 432 21.52 3.23 -36.24
CA PHE A 432 22.49 3.87 -35.36
C PHE A 432 23.08 5.14 -35.95
N ASP A 433 23.37 5.15 -37.24
CA ASP A 433 23.84 6.35 -37.93
C ASP A 433 22.78 7.48 -37.82
N ARG A 434 21.47 7.17 -37.91
CA ARG A 434 20.39 8.15 -37.68
C ARG A 434 20.26 8.61 -36.23
N ILE A 435 20.44 7.74 -35.24
CA ILE A 435 20.43 8.14 -33.82
C ILE A 435 21.62 9.06 -33.55
N GLN A 436 22.79 8.73 -34.08
CA GLN A 436 23.97 9.57 -33.98
C GLN A 436 23.74 10.94 -34.64
N GLU A 437 23.18 10.97 -35.86
CA GLU A 437 22.81 12.20 -36.56
C GLU A 437 21.85 13.05 -35.71
N PHE A 438 20.79 12.45 -35.18
CA PHE A 438 19.88 13.12 -34.26
C PHE A 438 20.60 13.70 -33.04
N CYS A 439 21.49 12.93 -32.39
CA CYS A 439 22.25 13.42 -31.24
C CYS A 439 23.15 14.59 -31.60
N GLU A 440 23.84 14.53 -32.74
CA GLU A 440 24.71 15.61 -33.22
C GLU A 440 23.92 16.88 -33.51
N GLU A 441 22.81 16.76 -34.24
CA GLU A 441 21.90 17.88 -34.58
C GLU A 441 21.26 18.50 -33.33
N PHE A 442 20.67 17.66 -32.48
CA PHE A 442 20.01 18.12 -31.26
C PHE A 442 21.01 18.80 -30.32
N SER A 443 22.19 18.21 -30.14
CA SER A 443 23.24 18.79 -29.30
C SER A 443 23.75 20.12 -29.86
N ALA A 444 23.88 20.25 -31.18
CA ALA A 444 24.29 21.50 -31.82
C ALA A 444 23.28 22.62 -31.57
N LEU A 445 21.98 22.35 -31.75
CA LEU A 445 20.90 23.30 -31.45
C LEU A 445 20.88 23.68 -29.96
N PHE A 446 21.00 22.69 -29.08
CA PHE A 446 20.99 22.89 -27.63
C PHE A 446 22.15 23.77 -27.16
N LEU A 447 23.36 23.44 -27.59
CA LEU A 447 24.56 24.19 -27.22
C LEU A 447 24.57 25.59 -27.83
N HIS A 448 23.98 25.77 -29.01
CA HIS A 448 23.79 27.09 -29.60
C HIS A 448 22.89 27.96 -28.73
N LYS A 449 21.75 27.44 -28.24
CA LYS A 449 20.87 28.16 -27.31
C LYS A 449 21.54 28.43 -25.97
N VAL A 450 22.21 27.45 -25.36
CA VAL A 450 22.91 27.64 -24.07
C VAL A 450 23.97 28.75 -24.16
N LYS A 451 24.66 28.89 -25.29
CA LYS A 451 25.65 29.97 -25.50
C LYS A 451 25.03 31.36 -25.54
N GLN A 452 23.75 31.49 -25.89
CA GLN A 452 23.04 32.76 -25.94
C GLN A 452 22.50 33.18 -24.57
N LEU A 453 22.44 32.26 -23.60
CA LEU A 453 22.01 32.55 -22.24
C LEU A 453 23.08 33.34 -21.46
N SER A 454 22.61 34.24 -20.60
CA SER A 454 23.41 34.86 -19.54
C SER A 454 23.87 33.83 -18.49
N GLU A 455 24.84 34.20 -17.65
CA GLU A 455 25.31 33.32 -16.57
C GLU A 455 24.23 33.05 -15.51
N GLU A 456 23.30 33.98 -15.32
CA GLU A 456 22.15 33.81 -14.42
C GLU A 456 21.13 32.83 -14.99
N GLU A 457 20.80 32.95 -16.27
CA GLU A 457 19.92 32.01 -16.97
C GLU A 457 20.52 30.61 -17.06
N LYS A 458 21.85 30.49 -17.26
CA LYS A 458 22.54 29.18 -17.23
C LYS A 458 22.44 28.49 -15.87
N LYS A 459 22.44 29.27 -14.77
CA LYS A 459 22.24 28.73 -13.42
C LYS A 459 20.78 28.34 -13.17
N ALA A 460 19.84 29.05 -13.79
CA ALA A 460 18.40 28.78 -13.72
C ALA A 460 17.94 27.67 -14.69
N LEU A 461 18.77 27.30 -15.67
CA LEU A 461 18.49 26.23 -16.62
C LEU A 461 18.59 24.87 -15.92
N GLY A 462 17.53 24.08 -16.00
CA GLY A 462 17.55 22.70 -15.55
C GLY A 462 18.39 21.79 -16.45
N LYS A 463 18.09 20.49 -16.43
CA LYS A 463 18.90 19.46 -17.11
C LYS A 463 18.05 18.68 -18.11
N MET A 464 18.56 18.56 -19.33
CA MET A 464 18.00 17.70 -20.38
C MET A 464 18.63 16.32 -20.28
N PHE A 465 17.80 15.28 -20.25
CA PHE A 465 18.21 13.89 -20.32
C PHE A 465 17.59 13.23 -21.56
N ILE A 466 18.42 12.60 -22.38
CA ILE A 466 17.98 11.79 -23.52
C ILE A 466 18.35 10.34 -23.24
N PHE A 467 17.34 9.51 -23.01
CA PHE A 467 17.49 8.07 -22.77
C PHE A 467 17.36 7.30 -24.08
N PHE A 468 18.34 6.45 -24.35
CA PHE A 468 18.36 5.50 -25.44
C PHE A 468 18.31 4.09 -24.87
N SER A 469 17.19 3.41 -25.06
CA SER A 469 16.92 2.09 -24.48
C SER A 469 16.97 1.02 -25.55
N ASP A 470 17.98 0.16 -25.49
CA ASP A 470 18.17 -0.94 -26.43
C ASP A 470 17.77 -2.27 -25.78
N GLU A 471 16.71 -2.90 -26.28
CA GLU A 471 16.19 -4.21 -25.80
C GLU A 471 16.47 -5.33 -26.82
N ARG A 472 17.44 -5.14 -27.72
CA ARG A 472 17.80 -6.18 -28.71
C ARG A 472 18.76 -7.20 -28.11
N ASP A 473 18.57 -8.46 -28.48
CA ASP A 473 19.53 -9.53 -28.22
C ASP A 473 20.92 -9.19 -28.81
N ASN A 474 21.99 -9.41 -28.04
CA ASN A 474 23.39 -9.18 -28.43
C ASN A 474 23.77 -7.71 -28.73
N SER A 475 23.19 -6.72 -28.02
CA SER A 475 23.47 -5.29 -28.22
C SER A 475 24.82 -4.79 -27.65
N GLU A 476 25.57 -5.65 -26.95
CA GLU A 476 26.52 -5.28 -25.89
C GLU A 476 27.73 -4.44 -26.34
N ALA A 477 28.27 -4.67 -27.53
CA ALA A 477 29.52 -4.03 -27.96
C ALA A 477 29.29 -2.83 -28.91
N TYR A 478 28.22 -2.83 -29.68
CA TYR A 478 28.13 -1.97 -30.86
C TYR A 478 27.84 -0.50 -30.53
N LEU A 479 26.93 -0.24 -29.59
CA LEU A 479 26.50 1.12 -29.24
C LEU A 479 27.58 1.88 -28.48
N ARG A 480 28.16 1.24 -27.46
CA ARG A 480 29.20 1.84 -26.62
C ARG A 480 30.42 2.27 -27.44
N ASP A 481 30.91 1.42 -28.34
CA ASP A 481 32.08 1.71 -29.18
C ASP A 481 31.84 2.78 -30.25
N ARG A 482 30.59 2.95 -30.69
CA ARG A 482 30.21 3.99 -31.66
C ARG A 482 30.03 5.34 -30.97
N PHE A 483 29.26 5.38 -29.89
CA PHE A 483 28.97 6.63 -29.18
C PHE A 483 30.21 7.20 -28.49
N THR A 484 31.14 6.35 -28.06
CA THR A 484 32.42 6.83 -27.50
C THR A 484 33.24 7.68 -28.47
N LYS A 485 32.99 7.57 -29.79
CA LYS A 485 33.67 8.34 -30.86
C LYS A 485 32.98 9.66 -31.22
N VAL A 486 31.84 9.99 -30.60
CA VAL A 486 31.12 11.25 -30.87
C VAL A 486 31.96 12.45 -30.41
N THR A 487 32.11 13.44 -31.29
CA THR A 487 33.16 14.47 -31.28
C THR A 487 32.92 15.67 -30.35
N ASN A 488 32.03 15.60 -29.37
CA ASN A 488 31.64 16.75 -28.53
C ASN A 488 31.42 16.42 -27.03
N LYS A 489 32.02 15.35 -26.51
CA LYS A 489 31.88 14.91 -25.10
C LYS A 489 32.22 15.98 -24.05
N ASP A 490 33.07 16.96 -24.37
CA ASP A 490 33.41 18.03 -23.43
C ASP A 490 32.24 19.00 -23.17
N LYS A 491 31.18 18.95 -24.00
CA LYS A 491 30.05 19.90 -23.95
C LYS A 491 28.72 19.27 -23.52
N PHE A 492 28.64 17.94 -23.48
CA PHE A 492 27.49 17.20 -22.96
C PHE A 492 27.94 15.87 -22.36
N ASN A 493 27.17 15.35 -21.41
CA ASN A 493 27.49 14.07 -20.80
C ASN A 493 27.01 12.94 -21.70
N LEU A 494 27.87 11.97 -21.97
CA LEU A 494 27.50 10.74 -22.64
C LEU A 494 27.82 9.57 -21.71
N ILE A 495 26.77 8.91 -21.23
CA ILE A 495 26.88 7.83 -20.26
C ILE A 495 26.31 6.56 -20.87
N ALA A 496 27.15 5.55 -21.03
CA ALA A 496 26.70 4.21 -21.39
C ALA A 496 26.67 3.37 -20.11
N THR A 497 25.49 2.90 -19.71
CA THR A 497 25.37 2.02 -18.54
C THR A 497 25.88 0.62 -18.90
N PRO A 498 26.31 -0.18 -17.91
CA PRO A 498 26.57 -1.59 -18.14
C PRO A 498 25.24 -2.30 -18.46
N ILE A 499 25.33 -3.55 -18.89
CA ILE A 499 24.17 -4.42 -19.00
C ILE A 499 23.80 -4.88 -17.60
N VAL A 500 22.50 -4.96 -17.32
CA VAL A 500 22.04 -5.60 -16.08
C VAL A 500 22.03 -7.09 -16.31
N ASP A 501 22.95 -7.78 -15.65
CA ASP A 501 22.99 -9.23 -15.65
C ASP A 501 21.76 -9.80 -14.92
N PRO A 502 21.34 -11.04 -15.24
CA PRO A 502 20.38 -11.76 -14.40
C PRO A 502 20.83 -11.81 -12.93
N ILE A 503 19.87 -11.83 -12.01
CA ILE A 503 20.12 -11.93 -10.58
C ILE A 503 20.66 -13.32 -10.25
N SER A 504 21.93 -13.36 -9.85
CA SER A 504 22.63 -14.55 -9.41
C SER A 504 22.46 -14.83 -7.92
N SER A 505 22.89 -16.01 -7.47
CA SER A 505 22.92 -16.34 -6.03
C SER A 505 23.80 -15.39 -5.20
N ASN A 506 24.89 -14.87 -5.77
CA ASN A 506 25.76 -13.92 -5.09
C ASN A 506 25.04 -12.58 -4.91
N HIS A 507 24.32 -12.10 -5.94
CA HIS A 507 23.53 -10.88 -5.85
C HIS A 507 22.47 -10.97 -4.76
N ILE A 508 21.81 -12.12 -4.61
CA ILE A 508 20.84 -12.36 -3.53
C ILE A 508 21.53 -12.29 -2.18
N SER A 509 22.65 -13.00 -2.01
CA SER A 509 23.39 -13.02 -0.73
C SER A 509 23.81 -11.62 -0.30
N ASP A 510 24.39 -10.84 -1.21
CA ASP A 510 24.83 -9.47 -0.95
C ASP A 510 23.65 -8.55 -0.63
N TRP A 511 22.56 -8.65 -1.40
CA TRP A 511 21.34 -7.90 -1.13
C TRP A 511 20.78 -8.22 0.26
N VAL A 512 20.64 -9.50 0.61
CA VAL A 512 20.14 -9.93 1.92
C VAL A 512 21.04 -9.42 3.05
N ASP A 513 22.36 -9.43 2.88
CA ASP A 513 23.29 -8.88 3.86
C ASP A 513 23.09 -7.38 4.12
N GLN A 514 22.76 -6.61 3.08
CA GLN A 514 22.42 -5.19 3.25
C GLN A 514 21.03 -5.01 3.88
N VAL A 515 20.03 -5.74 3.39
CA VAL A 515 18.65 -5.62 3.89
C VAL A 515 18.57 -6.02 5.36
N THR A 516 19.25 -7.09 5.76
CA THR A 516 19.20 -7.60 7.15
C THR A 516 19.73 -6.58 8.17
N ARG A 517 20.61 -5.66 7.75
CA ARG A 517 21.10 -4.57 8.60
C ARG A 517 20.03 -3.52 8.88
N LEU A 518 19.07 -3.35 7.97
CA LEU A 518 17.99 -2.36 8.04
C LEU A 518 16.66 -2.99 8.51
N ASN A 519 16.41 -4.24 8.13
CA ASN A 519 15.18 -4.98 8.30
C ASN A 519 15.52 -6.41 8.76
N GLN A 520 15.30 -6.70 10.04
CA GLN A 520 15.72 -7.95 10.69
C GLN A 520 14.72 -9.10 10.54
N THR A 521 13.95 -9.13 9.45
CA THR A 521 12.96 -10.18 9.26
C THR A 521 13.60 -11.53 8.98
N LYS A 522 13.15 -12.57 9.68
CA LYS A 522 13.61 -13.97 9.47
C LYS A 522 13.27 -14.46 8.08
N LEU A 523 12.16 -14.01 7.48
CA LEU A 523 11.79 -14.32 6.10
C LEU A 523 12.88 -13.88 5.11
N ILE A 524 13.41 -12.66 5.26
CA ILE A 524 14.51 -12.17 4.41
C ILE A 524 15.83 -12.84 4.77
N GLN A 525 16.12 -13.02 6.06
CA GLN A 525 17.33 -13.75 6.50
C GLN A 525 17.38 -15.19 5.97
N ALA A 526 16.23 -15.85 5.83
CA ALA A 526 16.14 -17.21 5.30
C ALA A 526 16.63 -17.30 3.84
N LEU A 527 16.57 -16.20 3.08
CA LEU A 527 17.06 -16.16 1.70
C LEU A 527 18.60 -16.27 1.60
N LYS A 528 19.34 -16.20 2.72
CA LYS A 528 20.77 -16.56 2.75
C LYS A 528 21.02 -18.04 2.53
N ASP A 529 20.04 -18.91 2.80
CA ASP A 529 20.16 -20.34 2.58
C ASP A 529 19.82 -20.66 1.12
N PRO A 530 20.78 -21.16 0.31
CA PRO A 530 20.54 -21.49 -1.09
C PRO A 530 19.38 -22.49 -1.28
N ARG A 531 19.08 -23.33 -0.28
CA ARG A 531 17.95 -24.28 -0.35
C ARG A 531 16.60 -23.55 -0.33
N VAL A 532 16.51 -22.46 0.42
CA VAL A 532 15.30 -21.61 0.48
C VAL A 532 15.13 -20.90 -0.85
N VAL A 533 16.20 -20.34 -1.41
CA VAL A 533 16.18 -19.70 -2.74
C VAL A 533 15.76 -20.71 -3.82
N LYS A 534 16.31 -21.93 -3.83
CA LYS A 534 15.93 -23.00 -4.78
C LYS A 534 14.46 -23.40 -4.67
N THR A 535 13.92 -23.45 -3.45
CA THR A 535 12.49 -23.73 -3.20
C THR A 535 11.62 -22.58 -3.70
N MET A 536 12.03 -21.34 -3.41
CA MET A 536 11.31 -20.12 -3.77
C MET A 536 11.08 -19.99 -5.29
N VAL A 537 12.01 -20.51 -6.09
CA VAL A 537 12.01 -20.38 -7.56
C VAL A 537 11.43 -21.60 -8.28
N GLU A 538 10.83 -22.54 -7.53
CA GLU A 538 10.15 -23.74 -8.05
C GLU A 538 11.04 -24.62 -8.96
N ARG A 539 12.38 -24.52 -8.83
CA ARG A 539 13.38 -25.30 -9.58
C ARG A 539 14.43 -25.89 -8.63
N PRO A 540 14.08 -26.92 -7.85
CA PRO A 540 14.95 -27.45 -6.80
C PRO A 540 16.23 -28.13 -7.33
N GLU A 541 16.29 -28.47 -8.62
CA GLU A 541 17.38 -29.26 -9.21
C GLU A 541 18.49 -28.45 -9.90
N CYS A 542 18.37 -27.12 -10.01
CA CYS A 542 19.43 -26.29 -10.60
C CYS A 542 20.65 -26.19 -9.65
N GLU A 543 21.85 -26.46 -10.17
CA GLU A 543 23.12 -26.26 -9.44
C GLU A 543 23.43 -24.76 -9.29
N ASP A 544 23.38 -24.01 -10.39
CA ASP A 544 23.52 -22.55 -10.48
C ASP A 544 22.17 -21.87 -10.74
N PHE A 545 22.02 -20.65 -10.20
CA PHE A 545 20.79 -19.87 -10.29
C PHE A 545 21.07 -18.48 -10.87
N ASP A 546 20.38 -18.20 -11.98
CA ASP A 546 20.20 -16.89 -12.57
C ASP A 546 18.72 -16.68 -12.86
N CYS A 547 18.18 -15.51 -12.53
CA CYS A 547 16.80 -15.15 -12.88
C CYS A 547 16.69 -13.71 -13.33
N HIS A 548 15.66 -13.42 -14.13
CA HIS A 548 15.34 -12.04 -14.46
C HIS A 548 14.85 -11.30 -13.22
N TYR A 549 15.11 -9.98 -13.20
CA TYR A 549 14.84 -9.10 -12.08
C TYR A 549 13.37 -9.16 -11.66
N GLU A 550 12.45 -9.12 -12.62
CA GLU A 550 11.00 -9.16 -12.37
C GLU A 550 10.56 -10.49 -11.75
N ASP A 551 11.15 -11.60 -12.19
CA ASP A 551 10.92 -12.91 -11.60
C ASP A 551 11.43 -12.96 -10.17
N PHE A 552 12.62 -12.42 -9.90
CA PHE A 552 13.13 -12.31 -8.53
C PHE A 552 12.17 -11.55 -7.61
N ILE A 553 11.69 -10.38 -8.04
CA ILE A 553 10.70 -9.59 -7.27
C ILE A 553 9.44 -10.42 -7.01
N ARG A 554 8.91 -11.12 -8.03
CA ARG A 554 7.74 -12.00 -7.89
C ARG A 554 7.99 -13.12 -6.88
N TYR A 555 9.15 -13.75 -6.91
CA TYR A 555 9.55 -14.81 -6.00
C TYR A 555 9.67 -14.31 -4.55
N VAL A 556 10.32 -13.16 -4.32
CA VAL A 556 10.40 -12.55 -2.99
C VAL A 556 9.02 -12.17 -2.46
N CYS A 557 8.13 -11.63 -3.30
CA CYS A 557 6.76 -11.33 -2.92
C CYS A 557 5.98 -12.58 -2.49
N ALA A 558 6.14 -13.68 -3.22
CA ALA A 558 5.50 -14.95 -2.90
C ALA A 558 6.04 -15.51 -1.57
N HIS A 559 7.37 -15.52 -1.40
CA HIS A 559 8.04 -15.95 -0.16
C HIS A 559 7.62 -15.12 1.05
N CYS A 560 7.50 -13.80 0.89
CA CYS A 560 7.06 -12.87 1.92
C CYS A 560 5.53 -12.81 2.08
N ARG A 561 4.78 -13.61 1.32
CA ARG A 561 3.30 -13.70 1.34
C ARG A 561 2.63 -12.34 1.15
N TYR A 562 3.09 -11.59 0.17
CA TYR A 562 2.46 -10.33 -0.23
C TYR A 562 1.13 -10.62 -0.93
N SER A 563 0.08 -9.84 -0.61
CA SER A 563 -1.20 -9.84 -1.29
C SER A 563 -1.07 -9.27 -2.70
N GLU A 564 -2.11 -9.42 -3.52
CA GLU A 564 -2.11 -8.88 -4.89
C GLU A 564 -2.01 -7.35 -4.90
N THR A 565 -2.68 -6.66 -3.97
CA THR A 565 -2.60 -5.21 -3.79
C THR A 565 -1.18 -4.77 -3.47
N GLU A 566 -0.52 -5.45 -2.52
CA GLU A 566 0.86 -5.14 -2.11
C GLU A 566 1.85 -5.38 -3.25
N ARG A 567 1.70 -6.48 -4.00
CA ARG A 567 2.51 -6.77 -5.20
C ARG A 567 2.32 -5.71 -6.26
N THR A 568 1.08 -5.28 -6.49
CA THR A 568 0.76 -4.23 -7.47
C THR A 568 1.41 -2.90 -7.08
N GLN A 569 1.35 -2.53 -5.80
CA GLN A 569 2.01 -1.32 -5.29
C GLN A 569 3.54 -1.38 -5.48
N LEU A 570 4.16 -2.52 -5.15
CA LEU A 570 5.60 -2.72 -5.35
C LEU A 570 5.98 -2.65 -6.83
N ASN A 571 5.25 -3.34 -7.70
CA ASN A 571 5.50 -3.35 -9.14
C ASN A 571 5.32 -1.96 -9.76
N GLN A 572 4.28 -1.23 -9.37
CA GLN A 572 4.12 0.17 -9.80
C GLN A 572 5.30 1.01 -9.31
N TYR A 573 5.73 0.86 -8.07
CA TYR A 573 6.89 1.60 -7.59
C TYR A 573 8.18 1.25 -8.33
N LEU A 574 8.45 -0.02 -8.63
CA LEU A 574 9.71 -0.43 -9.27
C LEU A 574 9.70 -0.20 -10.79
N PHE A 575 8.60 -0.47 -11.48
CA PHE A 575 8.55 -0.55 -12.94
C PHE A 575 7.75 0.58 -13.60
N ASP A 576 6.97 1.35 -12.84
CA ASP A 576 6.29 2.55 -13.34
C ASP A 576 7.12 3.80 -13.03
N PHE A 577 7.98 4.16 -13.99
CA PHE A 577 8.81 5.35 -13.92
C PHE A 577 7.98 6.66 -13.91
N THR A 578 6.73 6.61 -14.39
CA THR A 578 5.85 7.79 -14.48
C THR A 578 5.27 8.15 -13.12
N LYS A 579 5.01 7.14 -12.29
CA LYS A 579 4.43 7.29 -10.95
C LYS A 579 5.47 7.48 -9.86
N SER A 580 6.69 7.00 -10.09
CA SER A 580 7.78 7.09 -9.13
C SER A 580 9.11 7.23 -9.88
N ILE A 581 9.93 8.21 -9.53
CA ILE A 581 11.29 8.39 -10.07
C ILE A 581 12.35 8.27 -8.99
N ILE A 582 12.05 8.78 -7.79
CA ILE A 582 12.91 8.78 -6.60
C ILE A 582 12.17 8.15 -5.45
#